data_AF-A0AAW7AXK9-F1
#
_entry.id   AF-A0AAW7AXK9-F1
#
_cell.length_a   1.000
_cell.length_b   1.000
_cell.length_c   1.000
_cell.angle_alpha   90.00
_cell.angle_beta   90.00
_cell.angle_gamma   90.00
#
_symmetry.space_group_name_H-M   'P 1'
#
loop_
_entity.id
_entity.type
_entity.pdbx_description
1 polymer ?
#
loop_
_entity_poly.entity_id
_entity_poly.type
_entity_poly.pdbx_seq_one_letter_code
_entity_poly.pdbx_strand_id
1 'polypeptide(L)'
;MRDTLRAMRLYASPIFLRENPMVLLGLLYAVICYGIAVWLRLAPPHVDGLPMLVNLVMSAWWVLLLSAFSSVNTHYWRQIRSPVTFMLPRLQHGEYCAVHAIIAIAFTVLCAPPLLMGAPLLNTLSVEALALALWSGADQTGPKSMRRATRIMRRIVSRIGFILLLVPKIQLLVFTAPWPVALGLLLAGLGIALYEYRFRDYRLDPLPETVLVGRDHFPRLLQPVISCLMWRPSFLPHIPLQDQFLTTRPVIVALVQIGGTLIFAALSAIMLLVMDGHLPTIDAFRHSLPGYARQATLLVALGLCQKFQKRTDWPFLVALCPFGDKAAFTRKLLQLHLMTAVFAGGVSGLWLGLVSWYGKNLPLFHCLTWGLAAGILLVGTVCVPCLGLLSARLNRPAVNMVLTISGVVIVLQACTALMIESAFWWRGLLPLGAIVVVALLYIITPHALARQDWPLEPPR
;
A
#
# COMPACT_ATOMS: atom_id res chain seq x y z
N MET A 1 27.22 1.67 -24.03
CA MET A 1 26.07 1.60 -24.95
C MET A 1 25.47 0.20 -25.12
N ARG A 2 26.21 -0.82 -25.60
CA ARG A 2 25.66 -2.18 -25.75
C ARG A 2 25.12 -2.77 -24.43
N ASP A 3 25.87 -2.61 -23.34
CA ASP A 3 25.45 -3.09 -22.01
C ASP A 3 24.25 -2.30 -21.46
N THR A 4 24.21 -0.98 -21.71
CA THR A 4 23.07 -0.11 -21.38
C THR A 4 21.80 -0.56 -22.11
N LEU A 5 21.88 -0.87 -23.40
CA LEU A 5 20.73 -1.36 -24.17
C LEU A 5 20.26 -2.74 -23.68
N ARG A 6 21.19 -3.62 -23.29
CA ARG A 6 20.85 -4.92 -22.68
C ARG A 6 20.13 -4.73 -21.34
N ALA A 7 20.63 -3.84 -20.50
CA ALA A 7 20.00 -3.45 -19.24
C ALA A 7 18.59 -2.87 -19.46
N MET A 8 18.42 -1.93 -20.40
CA MET A 8 17.10 -1.37 -20.75
C MET A 8 16.10 -2.43 -21.20
N ARG A 9 16.53 -3.48 -21.93
CA ARG A 9 15.64 -4.60 -22.32
C ARG A 9 15.09 -5.35 -21.11
N LEU A 10 15.78 -5.34 -19.96
CA LEU A 10 15.27 -5.97 -18.74
C LEU A 10 14.05 -5.26 -18.17
N TYR A 11 13.92 -3.94 -18.39
CA TYR A 11 12.71 -3.16 -18.03
C TYR A 11 11.50 -3.45 -18.93
N ALA A 12 11.70 -4.12 -20.08
CA ALA A 12 10.62 -4.64 -20.91
C ALA A 12 10.46 -6.17 -20.77
N SER A 13 11.27 -6.80 -19.92
CA SER A 13 11.27 -8.26 -19.79
C SER A 13 10.02 -8.76 -19.06
N PRO A 14 9.60 -10.01 -19.32
CA PRO A 14 8.50 -10.62 -18.59
C PRO A 14 8.78 -10.72 -17.08
N ILE A 15 10.05 -10.72 -16.64
CA ILE A 15 10.41 -10.71 -15.23
C ILE A 15 10.00 -9.38 -14.58
N PHE A 16 10.33 -8.25 -15.22
CA PHE A 16 9.90 -6.93 -14.75
C PHE A 16 8.38 -6.83 -14.70
N LEU A 17 7.68 -7.23 -15.77
CA LEU A 17 6.22 -7.11 -15.84
C LEU A 17 5.47 -8.05 -14.87
N ARG A 18 5.98 -9.27 -14.62
CA ARG A 18 5.28 -10.29 -13.81
C ARG A 18 5.64 -10.25 -12.32
N GLU A 19 6.88 -9.94 -11.98
CA GLU A 19 7.39 -10.03 -10.60
C GLU A 19 7.38 -8.68 -9.85
N ASN A 20 7.07 -7.60 -10.56
CA ASN A 20 6.97 -6.27 -10.00
C ASN A 20 5.50 -5.85 -9.92
N PRO A 21 4.87 -5.92 -8.73
CA PRO A 21 3.44 -5.67 -8.61
C PRO A 21 3.06 -4.21 -8.85
N MET A 22 4.03 -3.29 -8.72
CA MET A 22 3.84 -1.88 -9.01
C MET A 22 3.67 -1.60 -10.52
N VAL A 23 4.18 -2.46 -11.40
CA VAL A 23 4.01 -2.29 -12.85
C VAL A 23 2.55 -2.48 -13.24
N LEU A 24 1.92 -3.56 -12.78
CA LEU A 24 0.51 -3.82 -13.09
C LEU A 24 -0.41 -2.73 -12.50
N LEU A 25 -0.08 -2.26 -11.29
CA LEU A 25 -0.79 -1.13 -10.69
C LEU A 25 -0.63 0.14 -11.54
N GLY A 26 0.59 0.43 -11.99
CA GLY A 26 0.86 1.56 -12.87
C GLY A 26 0.11 1.46 -14.19
N LEU A 27 0.09 0.29 -14.84
CA LEU A 27 -0.67 0.09 -16.07
C LEU A 27 -2.18 0.31 -15.87
N LEU A 28 -2.75 -0.19 -14.77
CA LEU A 28 -4.16 0.02 -14.45
C LEU A 28 -4.49 1.51 -14.28
N TYR A 29 -3.71 2.22 -13.46
CA TYR A 29 -3.92 3.64 -13.24
C TYR A 29 -3.57 4.49 -14.46
N ALA A 30 -2.65 4.04 -15.33
CA ALA A 30 -2.39 4.69 -16.61
C ALA A 30 -3.63 4.64 -17.51
N VAL A 31 -4.25 3.47 -17.67
CA VAL A 31 -5.49 3.33 -18.46
C VAL A 31 -6.59 4.23 -17.90
N ILE A 32 -6.76 4.29 -16.58
CA ILE A 32 -7.75 5.16 -15.94
C ILE A 32 -7.44 6.64 -16.21
N CYS A 33 -6.21 7.08 -15.94
CA CYS A 33 -5.82 8.49 -16.09
C CYS A 33 -5.93 8.96 -17.54
N TYR A 34 -5.36 8.19 -18.47
CA TYR A 34 -5.40 8.52 -19.90
C TYR A 34 -6.81 8.44 -20.45
N GLY A 35 -7.59 7.43 -20.07
CA GLY A 35 -8.98 7.28 -20.50
C GLY A 35 -9.83 8.47 -20.07
N ILE A 36 -9.74 8.88 -18.81
CA ILE A 36 -10.48 10.04 -18.31
C ILE A 36 -9.96 11.35 -18.91
N ALA A 37 -8.64 11.54 -19.04
CA ALA A 37 -8.08 12.75 -19.63
C ALA A 37 -8.49 12.93 -21.11
N VAL A 38 -8.47 11.85 -21.89
CA VAL A 38 -8.96 11.85 -23.28
C VAL A 38 -10.47 12.12 -23.32
N TRP A 39 -11.25 11.48 -22.44
CA TRP A 39 -12.69 11.72 -22.36
C TRP A 39 -13.01 13.17 -22.03
N LEU A 40 -12.32 13.77 -21.06
CA LEU A 40 -12.50 15.19 -20.68
C LEU A 40 -12.17 16.14 -21.83
N ARG A 41 -11.15 15.81 -22.63
CA ARG A 41 -10.78 16.61 -23.80
C ARG A 41 -11.82 16.53 -24.91
N LEU A 42 -12.53 15.40 -25.02
CA LEU A 42 -13.55 15.16 -26.04
C LEU A 42 -14.97 15.52 -25.57
N ALA A 43 -15.21 15.62 -24.27
CA ALA A 43 -16.52 15.89 -23.70
C ALA A 43 -16.90 17.38 -23.83
N PRO A 44 -18.19 17.69 -24.11
CA PRO A 44 -18.65 19.07 -24.20
C PRO A 44 -18.55 19.81 -22.85
N PRO A 45 -18.33 21.13 -22.84
CA PRO A 45 -18.01 21.92 -21.64
C PRO A 45 -19.14 22.06 -20.59
N HIS A 46 -20.31 21.45 -20.81
CA HIS A 46 -21.50 21.59 -19.97
C HIS A 46 -21.87 20.33 -19.17
N VAL A 47 -20.92 19.40 -18.96
CA VAL A 47 -21.19 18.22 -18.13
C VAL A 47 -21.06 18.59 -16.64
N ASP A 48 -22.19 18.60 -15.94
CA ASP A 48 -22.25 18.69 -14.47
C ASP A 48 -21.35 17.60 -13.85
N GLY A 49 -20.30 18.01 -13.14
CA GLY A 49 -19.34 17.08 -12.51
C GLY A 49 -17.90 17.14 -13.03
N LEU A 50 -17.60 17.99 -14.02
CA LEU A 50 -16.25 18.25 -14.53
C LEU A 50 -15.18 18.49 -13.43
N PRO A 51 -15.42 19.30 -12.37
CA PRO A 51 -14.43 19.48 -11.30
C PRO A 51 -14.20 18.22 -10.45
N MET A 52 -15.21 17.36 -10.29
CA MET A 52 -15.05 16.08 -9.58
C MET A 52 -14.20 15.11 -10.38
N LEU A 53 -14.38 15.08 -11.70
CA LEU A 53 -13.61 14.23 -12.59
C LEU A 53 -12.15 14.68 -12.67
N VAL A 54 -11.89 16.00 -12.68
CA VAL A 54 -10.52 16.55 -12.61
C VAL A 54 -9.81 16.11 -11.34
N ASN A 55 -10.46 16.22 -10.18
CA ASN A 55 -9.91 15.75 -8.90
C ASN A 55 -9.59 14.25 -8.93
N LEU A 56 -10.47 13.44 -9.56
CA LEU A 56 -10.26 12.01 -9.72
C LEU A 56 -9.02 11.71 -10.59
N VAL A 57 -8.83 12.43 -11.70
CA VAL A 57 -7.63 12.27 -12.54
C VAL A 57 -6.37 12.63 -11.78
N MET A 58 -6.37 13.73 -11.02
CA MET A 58 -5.18 14.15 -10.28
C MET A 58 -4.78 13.17 -9.16
N SER A 59 -5.76 12.61 -8.44
CA SER A 59 -5.51 11.54 -7.47
C SER A 59 -5.06 10.23 -8.14
N ALA A 60 -5.69 9.86 -9.27
CA ALA A 60 -5.30 8.66 -10.03
C ALA A 60 -3.89 8.81 -10.62
N TRP A 61 -3.54 10.01 -11.10
CA TRP A 61 -2.23 10.33 -11.65
C TRP A 61 -1.15 10.26 -10.59
N TRP A 62 -1.43 10.72 -9.36
CA TRP A 62 -0.49 10.56 -8.24
C TRP A 62 -0.17 9.09 -7.92
N VAL A 63 -1.20 8.23 -7.94
CA VAL A 63 -1.00 6.78 -7.74
C VAL A 63 -0.25 6.16 -8.92
N LEU A 64 -0.49 6.64 -10.14
CA LEU A 64 0.30 6.28 -11.32
C LEU A 64 1.78 6.65 -11.16
N LEU A 65 2.10 7.89 -10.75
CA LEU A 65 3.47 8.32 -10.50
C LEU A 65 4.16 7.48 -9.42
N LEU A 66 3.48 7.25 -8.30
CA LEU A 66 3.96 6.37 -7.23
C LEU A 66 4.31 4.99 -7.76
N SER A 67 3.38 4.35 -8.47
CA SER A 67 3.54 2.98 -8.94
C SER A 67 4.59 2.86 -10.05
N ALA A 68 4.62 3.79 -11.01
CA ALA A 68 5.62 3.81 -12.07
C ALA A 68 7.03 4.00 -11.50
N PHE A 69 7.28 5.02 -10.68
CA PHE A 69 8.62 5.26 -10.10
C PHE A 69 9.01 4.18 -9.10
N SER A 70 8.09 3.70 -8.26
CA SER A 70 8.36 2.57 -7.36
C SER A 70 8.70 1.30 -8.13
N SER A 71 8.09 1.07 -9.30
CA SER A 71 8.40 -0.09 -10.12
C SER A 71 9.84 -0.04 -10.65
N VAL A 72 10.25 1.09 -11.22
CA VAL A 72 11.61 1.32 -11.73
C VAL A 72 12.63 1.23 -10.59
N ASN A 73 12.36 1.92 -9.46
CA ASN A 73 13.21 1.88 -8.27
C ASN A 73 13.41 0.46 -7.74
N THR A 74 12.31 -0.31 -7.63
CA THR A 74 12.36 -1.70 -7.16
C THR A 74 13.18 -2.60 -8.08
N HIS A 75 13.06 -2.43 -9.40
CA HIS A 75 13.82 -3.24 -10.34
C HIS A 75 15.31 -2.92 -10.32
N TYR A 76 15.64 -1.63 -10.39
CA TYR A 76 17.01 -1.13 -10.34
C TYR A 76 17.77 -1.63 -9.10
N TRP A 77 17.21 -1.43 -7.90
CA TRP A 77 17.89 -1.83 -6.67
C TRP A 77 17.96 -3.35 -6.47
N ARG A 78 17.00 -4.11 -7.00
CA ARG A 78 17.08 -5.58 -7.03
C ARG A 78 18.25 -6.05 -7.88
N GLN A 79 18.47 -5.39 -9.03
CA GLN A 79 19.56 -5.74 -9.94
C GLN A 79 20.91 -5.34 -9.33
N ILE A 80 21.08 -4.13 -8.83
CA ILE A 80 22.39 -3.65 -8.34
C ILE A 80 22.83 -4.31 -7.04
N ARG A 81 21.90 -4.60 -6.12
CA ARG A 81 22.22 -5.21 -4.82
C ARG A 81 22.37 -6.72 -4.84
N SER A 82 22.16 -7.36 -5.99
CA SER A 82 22.39 -8.79 -6.09
C SER A 82 23.86 -9.08 -5.76
N PRO A 83 24.16 -10.09 -4.90
CA PRO A 83 25.53 -10.46 -4.58
C PRO A 83 26.38 -10.75 -5.83
N VAL A 84 25.73 -11.27 -6.88
CA VAL A 84 26.36 -11.63 -8.15
C VAL A 84 26.77 -10.40 -8.96
N THR A 85 26.00 -9.31 -8.90
CA THR A 85 26.31 -8.09 -9.65
C THR A 85 27.53 -7.35 -9.13
N PHE A 86 27.95 -7.55 -7.87
CA PHE A 86 29.20 -6.97 -7.35
C PHE A 86 30.45 -7.48 -8.08
N MET A 87 30.35 -8.66 -8.70
CA MET A 87 31.44 -9.25 -9.48
C MET A 87 31.49 -8.71 -10.92
N LEU A 88 30.49 -7.91 -11.35
CA LEU A 88 30.31 -7.49 -12.74
C LEU A 88 30.14 -5.95 -12.88
N PRO A 89 31.22 -5.15 -12.68
CA PRO A 89 31.14 -3.69 -12.63
C PRO A 89 30.65 -3.04 -13.94
N ARG A 90 30.93 -3.65 -15.09
CA ARG A 90 30.43 -3.17 -16.40
C ARG A 90 28.91 -3.24 -16.51
N LEU A 91 28.29 -4.28 -15.93
CA LEU A 91 26.83 -4.41 -15.90
C LEU A 91 26.19 -3.38 -14.97
N GLN A 92 26.82 -3.10 -13.82
CA GLN A 92 26.33 -2.08 -12.89
C GLN A 92 26.32 -0.68 -13.51
N HIS A 93 27.38 -0.33 -14.26
CA HIS A 93 27.41 0.93 -15.00
C HIS A 93 26.36 0.96 -16.13
N GLY A 94 26.16 -0.16 -16.81
CA GLY A 94 25.09 -0.34 -17.80
C GLY A 94 23.69 -0.09 -17.19
N GLU A 95 23.41 -0.67 -16.03
CA GLU A 95 22.16 -0.48 -15.28
C GLU A 95 21.96 0.95 -14.79
N TYR A 96 23.03 1.59 -14.32
CA TYR A 96 22.99 3.01 -13.93
C TYR A 96 22.56 3.91 -15.09
N CYS A 97 23.15 3.75 -16.27
CA CYS A 97 22.72 4.51 -17.44
C CYS A 97 21.30 4.13 -17.89
N ALA A 98 20.95 2.85 -17.81
CA ALA A 98 19.64 2.35 -18.23
C ALA A 98 18.51 2.92 -17.36
N VAL A 99 18.68 2.97 -16.03
CA VAL A 99 17.63 3.49 -15.14
C VAL A 99 17.35 4.97 -15.41
N HIS A 100 18.38 5.78 -15.68
CA HIS A 100 18.19 7.20 -16.00
C HIS A 100 17.47 7.39 -17.34
N ALA A 101 17.79 6.58 -18.36
CA ALA A 101 17.08 6.59 -19.63
C ALA A 101 15.61 6.18 -19.46
N ILE A 102 15.35 5.13 -18.68
CA ILE A 102 13.98 4.66 -18.40
C ILE A 102 13.20 5.70 -17.58
N ILE A 103 13.82 6.35 -16.59
CA ILE A 103 13.19 7.44 -15.84
C ILE A 103 12.87 8.62 -16.75
N ALA A 104 13.76 8.99 -17.66
CA ALA A 104 13.50 10.06 -18.63
C ALA A 104 12.32 9.73 -19.54
N ILE A 105 12.22 8.48 -20.03
CA ILE A 105 11.07 8.00 -20.80
C ILE A 105 9.79 8.00 -19.94
N ALA A 106 9.89 7.58 -18.67
CA ALA A 106 8.76 7.60 -17.76
C ALA A 106 8.27 9.03 -17.52
N PHE A 107 9.16 10.00 -17.32
CA PHE A 107 8.82 11.43 -17.18
C PHE A 107 8.07 11.97 -18.40
N THR A 108 8.52 11.64 -19.61
CA THR A 108 7.87 12.14 -20.83
C THR A 108 6.51 11.51 -21.06
N VAL A 109 6.33 10.24 -20.69
CA VAL A 109 5.04 9.55 -20.83
C VAL A 109 4.08 9.93 -19.71
N LEU A 110 4.55 10.05 -18.47
CA LEU A 110 3.67 10.30 -17.33
C LEU A 110 3.12 11.73 -17.28
N CYS A 111 3.75 12.68 -17.97
CA CYS A 111 3.30 14.06 -17.98
C CYS A 111 2.13 14.31 -18.93
N ALA A 112 1.85 13.39 -19.85
CA ALA A 112 0.83 13.59 -20.87
C ALA A 112 -0.61 13.75 -20.32
N PRO A 113 -1.10 12.97 -19.33
CA PRO A 113 -2.47 13.13 -18.82
C PRO A 113 -2.81 14.54 -18.31
N PRO A 114 -2.02 15.16 -17.39
CA PRO A 114 -2.30 16.54 -16.97
C PRO A 114 -2.09 17.56 -18.10
N LEU A 115 -1.13 17.36 -19.00
CA LEU A 115 -0.94 18.23 -20.17
C LEU A 115 -2.15 18.21 -21.12
N LEU A 116 -2.77 17.04 -21.33
CA LEU A 116 -3.99 16.89 -22.13
C LEU A 116 -5.18 17.65 -21.52
N MET A 117 -5.15 17.88 -20.21
CA MET A 117 -6.13 18.68 -19.47
C MET A 117 -5.79 20.17 -19.43
N GLY A 118 -4.70 20.60 -20.08
CA GLY A 118 -4.27 21.99 -20.13
C GLY A 118 -3.38 22.45 -18.97
N ALA A 119 -2.83 21.52 -18.17
CA ALA A 119 -1.90 21.89 -17.09
C ALA A 119 -0.58 22.44 -17.66
N PRO A 120 0.07 23.40 -16.98
CA PRO A 120 1.38 23.92 -17.42
C PRO A 120 2.47 22.84 -17.29
N LEU A 121 3.31 22.75 -18.33
CA LEU A 121 4.37 21.73 -18.41
C LEU A 121 5.34 21.81 -17.24
N LEU A 122 5.81 23.01 -16.88
CA LEU A 122 6.81 23.20 -15.83
C LEU A 122 6.29 22.68 -14.46
N ASN A 123 5.04 22.98 -14.13
CA ASN A 123 4.43 22.56 -12.87
C ASN A 123 4.09 21.06 -12.88
N THR A 124 3.73 20.52 -14.04
CA THR A 124 3.56 19.06 -14.21
C THR A 124 4.87 18.34 -13.90
N LEU A 125 5.97 18.77 -14.53
CA LEU A 125 7.29 18.20 -14.33
C LEU A 125 7.78 18.37 -12.89
N SER A 126 7.44 19.47 -12.21
CA SER A 126 7.84 19.66 -10.81
C SER A 126 7.16 18.67 -9.86
N VAL A 127 5.87 18.36 -10.08
CA VAL A 127 5.16 17.33 -9.31
C VAL A 127 5.75 15.94 -9.59
N GLU A 128 6.09 15.63 -10.84
CA GLU A 128 6.76 14.37 -11.17
C GLU A 128 8.15 14.24 -10.54
N ALA A 129 8.93 15.33 -10.51
CA ALA A 129 10.21 15.40 -9.83
C ALA A 129 10.10 15.17 -8.33
N LEU A 130 9.08 15.75 -7.70
CA LEU A 130 8.77 15.47 -6.29
C LEU A 130 8.38 14.01 -6.09
N ALA A 131 7.53 13.45 -6.95
CA ALA A 131 7.17 12.04 -6.88
C ALA A 131 8.41 11.13 -7.02
N LEU A 132 9.26 11.38 -8.02
CA LEU A 132 10.50 10.62 -8.20
C LEU A 132 11.41 10.73 -6.96
N ALA A 133 11.55 11.91 -6.38
CA ALA A 133 12.35 12.10 -5.16
C ALA A 133 11.80 11.31 -3.96
N LEU A 134 10.48 11.29 -3.77
CA LEU A 134 9.83 10.59 -2.65
C LEU A 134 9.94 9.06 -2.78
N TRP A 135 9.92 8.54 -4.01
CA TRP A 135 9.87 7.10 -4.31
C TRP A 135 11.19 6.50 -4.80
N SER A 136 12.19 7.35 -5.06
CA SER A 136 13.57 6.92 -5.23
C SER A 136 14.17 6.53 -3.89
N GLY A 137 15.06 5.55 -3.90
CA GLY A 137 15.89 5.21 -2.75
C GLY A 137 16.11 3.73 -2.54
N ALA A 138 17.35 3.40 -2.25
CA ALA A 138 17.80 2.02 -2.02
C ALA A 138 17.12 1.39 -0.79
N ASP A 139 16.80 2.22 0.20
CA ASP A 139 16.26 1.82 1.50
C ASP A 139 14.80 1.33 1.47
N GLN A 140 14.10 1.57 0.37
CA GLN A 140 12.71 1.18 0.20
C GLN A 140 12.57 -0.26 -0.32
N THR A 141 13.62 -0.80 -0.95
CA THR A 141 13.56 -2.00 -1.81
C THR A 141 14.68 -3.00 -1.50
N GLY A 142 14.36 -4.30 -1.42
CA GLY A 142 15.31 -5.40 -1.18
C GLY A 142 15.35 -5.93 0.27
N PRO A 143 16.23 -6.91 0.57
CA PRO A 143 16.26 -7.63 1.84
C PRO A 143 16.44 -6.73 3.03
N LYS A 144 15.66 -6.93 4.11
CA LYS A 144 15.82 -6.15 5.35
C LYS A 144 17.27 -6.15 5.85
N SER A 145 17.98 -7.26 5.69
CA SER A 145 19.40 -7.42 6.03
C SER A 145 20.35 -6.58 5.18
N MET A 146 19.94 -6.21 3.96
CA MET A 146 20.71 -5.38 3.03
C MET A 146 20.22 -3.93 2.97
N ARG A 147 19.14 -3.60 3.71
CA ARG A 147 18.70 -2.22 3.89
C ARG A 147 19.61 -1.56 4.91
N ARG A 148 20.13 -0.38 4.57
CA ARG A 148 20.79 0.44 5.59
C ARG A 148 19.74 0.84 6.64
N ALA A 149 20.20 1.13 7.85
CA ALA A 149 19.37 1.72 8.88
C ALA A 149 18.75 3.01 8.32
N THR A 150 17.52 2.91 7.85
CA THR A 150 16.85 4.02 7.20
C THR A 150 16.72 5.14 8.22
N ARG A 151 17.09 6.37 7.85
CA ARG A 151 16.75 7.53 8.67
C ARG A 151 15.22 7.58 8.76
N ILE A 152 14.65 7.28 9.92
CA ILE A 152 13.21 7.26 10.20
C ILE A 152 12.54 8.53 9.65
N MET A 153 13.23 9.66 9.75
CA MET A 153 12.84 10.94 9.18
C MET A 153 12.47 10.87 7.69
N ARG A 154 13.26 10.20 6.84
CA ARG A 154 12.96 10.07 5.41
C ARG A 154 11.69 9.25 5.14
N ARG A 155 11.46 8.20 5.94
CA ARG A 155 10.20 7.42 5.85
C ARG A 155 9.01 8.25 6.28
N ILE A 156 9.17 9.12 7.27
CA ILE A 156 8.13 10.05 7.71
C ILE A 156 7.85 11.07 6.60
N VAL A 157 8.89 11.71 6.05
CA VAL A 157 8.77 12.70 4.96
C VAL A 157 8.11 12.10 3.73
N SER A 158 8.53 10.91 3.27
CA SER A 158 7.91 10.25 2.11
C SER A 158 6.43 9.92 2.35
N ARG A 159 6.06 9.45 3.54
CA ARG A 159 4.66 9.17 3.89
C ARG A 159 3.82 10.44 4.01
N ILE A 160 4.33 11.48 4.66
CA ILE A 160 3.64 12.77 4.77
C ILE A 160 3.47 13.39 3.38
N GLY A 161 4.55 13.42 2.59
CA GLY A 161 4.53 13.92 1.21
C GLY A 161 3.52 13.18 0.34
N PHE A 162 3.43 11.86 0.46
CA PHE A 162 2.40 11.07 -0.22
C PHE A 162 0.99 11.49 0.16
N ILE A 163 0.70 11.64 1.46
CA ILE A 163 -0.65 11.96 1.93
C ILE A 163 -1.03 13.39 1.53
N LEU A 164 -0.11 14.35 1.65
CA LEU A 164 -0.35 15.74 1.25
C LEU A 164 -0.62 15.83 -0.26
N LEU A 165 0.21 15.21 -1.08
CA LEU A 165 0.08 15.25 -2.54
C LEU A 165 -1.00 14.31 -3.09
N LEU A 166 -1.63 13.47 -2.26
CA LEU A 166 -2.85 12.75 -2.64
C LEU A 166 -4.06 13.72 -2.70
N VAL A 167 -3.98 14.85 -2.00
CA VAL A 167 -5.09 15.79 -1.90
C VAL A 167 -5.13 16.73 -3.11
N PRO A 168 -6.22 16.74 -3.90
CA PRO A 168 -6.29 17.53 -5.14
C PRO A 168 -6.04 19.03 -4.95
N LYS A 169 -6.45 19.61 -3.81
CA LYS A 169 -6.19 21.03 -3.51
C LYS A 169 -4.69 21.36 -3.43
N ILE A 170 -3.89 20.49 -2.80
CA ILE A 170 -2.45 20.69 -2.67
C ILE A 170 -1.78 20.52 -4.04
N GLN A 171 -2.23 19.54 -4.82
CA GLN A 171 -1.76 19.36 -6.19
C GLN A 171 -2.10 20.61 -7.04
N LEU A 172 -3.31 21.14 -6.92
CA LEU A 172 -3.74 22.37 -7.61
C LEU A 172 -2.83 23.55 -7.26
N LEU A 173 -2.48 23.73 -5.98
CA LEU A 173 -1.55 24.78 -5.55
C LEU A 173 -0.18 24.67 -6.23
N VAL A 174 0.33 23.44 -6.40
CA VAL A 174 1.58 23.22 -7.13
C VAL A 174 1.39 23.50 -8.63
N PHE A 175 0.25 23.12 -9.22
CA PHE A 175 -0.09 23.41 -10.61
C PHE A 175 -0.28 24.90 -10.92
N THR A 176 -0.69 25.70 -9.94
CA THR A 176 -0.84 27.15 -10.05
C THR A 176 0.35 27.93 -9.51
N ALA A 177 1.39 27.24 -9.04
CA ALA A 177 2.56 27.89 -8.46
C ALA A 177 3.28 28.78 -9.50
N PRO A 178 3.83 29.94 -9.09
CA PRO A 178 4.65 30.78 -9.96
C PRO A 178 5.84 30.00 -10.54
N TRP A 179 6.23 30.32 -11.77
CA TRP A 179 7.28 29.60 -12.49
C TRP A 179 8.62 29.45 -11.71
N PRO A 180 9.10 30.41 -10.88
CA PRO A 180 10.34 30.23 -10.13
C PRO A 180 10.21 29.14 -9.07
N VAL A 181 9.04 29.04 -8.43
CA VAL A 181 8.76 28.02 -7.41
C VAL A 181 8.69 26.64 -8.07
N ALA A 182 7.99 26.53 -9.19
CA ALA A 182 7.90 25.26 -9.93
C ALA A 182 9.28 24.79 -10.43
N LEU A 183 10.12 25.70 -10.93
CA LEU A 183 11.49 25.41 -11.33
C LEU A 183 12.36 24.96 -10.14
N GLY A 184 12.25 25.65 -9.00
CA GLY A 184 12.97 25.27 -7.78
C GLY A 184 12.59 23.86 -7.29
N LEU A 185 11.29 23.54 -7.30
CA LEU A 185 10.79 22.21 -6.95
C LEU A 185 11.28 21.12 -7.91
N LEU A 186 11.28 21.41 -9.23
CA LEU A 186 11.81 20.52 -10.25
C LEU A 186 13.29 20.20 -10.03
N LEU A 187 14.12 21.24 -9.84
CA LEU A 187 15.56 21.08 -9.63
C LEU A 187 15.86 20.36 -8.31
N ALA A 188 15.16 20.69 -7.23
CA ALA A 188 15.30 20.02 -5.94
C ALA A 188 14.91 18.54 -6.03
N GLY A 189 13.77 18.23 -6.65
CA GLY A 189 13.28 16.86 -6.82
C GLY A 189 14.23 16.01 -7.66
N LEU A 190 14.67 16.51 -8.82
CA LEU A 190 15.65 15.83 -9.66
C LEU A 190 17.01 15.68 -8.96
N GLY A 191 17.48 16.71 -8.27
CA GLY A 191 18.75 16.66 -7.53
C GLY A 191 18.75 15.58 -6.44
N ILE A 192 17.66 15.48 -5.68
CA ILE A 192 17.48 14.41 -4.68
C ILE A 192 17.42 13.04 -5.35
N ALA A 193 16.65 12.89 -6.43
CA ALA A 193 16.52 11.62 -7.14
C ALA A 193 17.87 11.15 -7.71
N LEU A 194 18.62 12.04 -8.37
CA LEU A 194 19.95 11.73 -8.91
C LEU A 194 20.93 11.36 -7.80
N TYR A 195 20.89 12.07 -6.66
CA TYR A 195 21.70 11.72 -5.49
C TYR A 195 21.38 10.31 -4.97
N GLU A 196 20.11 9.93 -4.97
CA GLU A 196 19.64 8.64 -4.48
C GLU A 196 19.96 7.49 -5.44
N TYR A 197 19.82 7.69 -6.75
CA TYR A 197 20.21 6.70 -7.75
C TYR A 197 21.72 6.59 -7.94
N ARG A 198 22.50 7.54 -7.41
CA ARG A 198 23.95 7.56 -7.52
C ARG A 198 24.55 6.23 -7.08
N PHE A 199 25.30 5.63 -8.00
CA PHE A 199 26.12 4.47 -7.72
C PHE A 199 27.16 4.79 -6.63
N ARG A 200 27.16 4.00 -5.55
CA ARG A 200 28.25 3.94 -4.57
C ARG A 200 28.87 2.55 -4.65
N ASP A 201 30.19 2.46 -4.64
CA ASP A 201 30.88 1.17 -4.61
C ASP A 201 30.58 0.47 -3.27
N TYR A 202 29.73 -0.55 -3.31
CA TYR A 202 29.27 -1.29 -2.13
C TYR A 202 30.31 -2.28 -1.60
N ARG A 203 31.49 -2.38 -2.23
CA ARG A 203 32.62 -3.19 -1.74
C ARG A 203 33.10 -2.77 -0.34
N LEU A 204 32.71 -1.59 0.14
CA LEU A 204 33.17 -0.96 1.38
C LEU A 204 32.08 -0.81 2.45
N ASP A 205 30.84 -1.21 2.17
CA ASP A 205 29.85 -1.24 3.26
C ASP A 205 30.17 -2.48 4.11
N PRO A 206 30.51 -2.31 5.40
CA PRO A 206 30.64 -3.47 6.26
C PRO A 206 29.35 -4.26 6.17
N LEU A 207 29.46 -5.58 5.95
CA LEU A 207 28.39 -6.50 6.27
C LEU A 207 27.81 -6.04 7.61
N PRO A 208 26.50 -5.83 7.75
CA PRO A 208 25.96 -5.52 9.06
C PRO A 208 26.22 -6.74 9.95
N GLU A 209 27.34 -6.71 10.70
CA GLU A 209 27.70 -7.65 11.76
C GLU A 209 26.63 -7.69 12.86
N THR A 210 25.61 -6.83 12.78
CA THR A 210 24.61 -6.56 13.81
C THR A 210 23.24 -7.19 13.56
N VAL A 211 23.12 -8.21 12.69
CA VAL A 211 21.87 -9.01 12.64
C VAL A 211 21.89 -10.16 13.67
N LEU A 212 23.04 -10.46 14.26
CA LEU A 212 23.13 -11.36 15.40
C LEU A 212 23.20 -10.52 16.68
N VAL A 213 22.25 -10.76 17.58
CA VAL A 213 22.22 -10.26 18.97
C VAL A 213 21.66 -8.84 19.16
N GLY A 214 20.39 -8.68 18.85
CA GLY A 214 19.49 -7.82 19.63
C GLY A 214 18.64 -8.70 20.54
N ARG A 215 19.21 -9.29 21.60
CA ARG A 215 18.37 -9.72 22.73
C ARG A 215 17.91 -8.44 23.40
N ASP A 216 16.79 -7.90 22.93
CA ASP A 216 16.16 -6.70 23.47
C ASP A 216 15.89 -6.92 24.96
N HIS A 217 16.86 -6.55 25.81
CA HIS A 217 16.62 -6.33 27.22
C HIS A 217 15.86 -5.02 27.34
N PHE A 218 14.56 -5.07 27.05
CA PHE A 218 13.67 -3.99 27.42
C PHE A 218 13.78 -3.78 28.94
N PRO A 219 13.77 -2.54 29.43
CA PRO A 219 13.79 -2.28 30.86
C PRO A 219 12.62 -3.05 31.50
N ARG A 220 12.87 -3.73 32.64
CA ARG A 220 11.87 -4.58 33.34
C ARG A 220 10.52 -3.85 33.58
N LEU A 221 10.55 -2.53 33.68
CA LEU A 221 9.38 -1.66 33.82
C LEU A 221 8.44 -1.69 32.60
N LEU A 222 8.94 -1.93 31.38
CA LEU A 222 8.13 -2.02 30.17
C LEU A 222 7.66 -3.45 29.85
N GLN A 223 8.18 -4.47 30.55
CA GLN A 223 7.74 -5.85 30.35
C GLN A 223 6.22 -6.06 30.51
N PRO A 224 5.50 -5.49 31.49
CA PRO A 224 4.05 -5.69 31.59
C PRO A 224 3.30 -5.07 30.41
N VAL A 225 3.72 -3.88 29.96
CA VAL A 225 3.14 -3.20 28.79
C VAL A 225 3.40 -4.01 27.53
N ILE A 226 4.62 -4.50 27.34
CA ILE A 226 4.98 -5.35 26.20
C ILE A 226 4.20 -6.66 26.25
N SER A 227 4.06 -7.28 27.41
CA SER A 227 3.32 -8.54 27.58
C SER A 227 1.84 -8.36 27.24
N CYS A 228 1.25 -7.22 27.62
CA CYS A 228 -0.11 -6.84 27.22
C CYS A 228 -0.22 -6.58 25.71
N LEU A 229 0.69 -5.78 25.14
CA LEU A 229 0.74 -5.52 23.68
C LEU A 229 0.95 -6.78 22.85
N MET A 230 1.65 -7.76 23.42
CA MET A 230 1.99 -9.02 22.74
C MET A 230 1.07 -10.17 23.12
N TRP A 231 0.07 -9.91 23.97
CA TRP A 231 -0.95 -10.88 24.33
C TRP A 231 -1.63 -11.42 23.07
N ARG A 232 -1.85 -12.72 23.07
CA ARG A 232 -2.56 -13.43 22.00
C ARG A 232 -3.69 -14.25 22.61
N PRO A 233 -4.88 -14.23 22.01
CA PRO A 233 -5.96 -15.10 22.43
C PRO A 233 -5.54 -16.57 22.32
N SER A 234 -5.83 -17.36 23.35
CA SER A 234 -5.44 -18.77 23.46
C SER A 234 -6.10 -19.67 22.39
N PHE A 235 -7.21 -19.24 21.82
CA PHE A 235 -7.92 -19.96 20.76
C PHE A 235 -7.32 -19.76 19.35
N LEU A 236 -6.35 -18.85 19.17
CA LEU A 236 -5.66 -18.70 17.89
C LEU A 236 -4.69 -19.87 17.68
N PRO A 237 -4.73 -20.55 16.51
CA PRO A 237 -3.81 -21.64 16.24
C PRO A 237 -2.35 -21.15 16.22
N HIS A 238 -1.49 -21.83 16.96
CA HIS A 238 -0.06 -21.51 17.00
C HIS A 238 0.62 -22.11 15.77
N ILE A 239 1.16 -21.24 14.89
CA ILE A 239 1.97 -21.65 13.75
C ILE A 239 3.28 -20.86 13.86
N PRO A 240 4.47 -21.51 13.78
CA PRO A 240 5.77 -20.84 13.92
C PRO A 240 6.15 -20.06 12.64
N LEU A 241 5.25 -19.20 12.17
CA LEU A 241 5.52 -18.24 11.10
C LEU A 241 6.18 -17.00 11.70
N GLN A 242 7.00 -16.28 10.92
CA GLN A 242 7.38 -14.92 11.27
C GLN A 242 6.12 -14.07 11.42
N ASP A 243 5.72 -13.84 12.67
CA ASP A 243 4.55 -13.03 12.96
C ASP A 243 4.80 -11.60 12.49
N GLN A 244 3.99 -11.18 11.52
CA GLN A 244 3.86 -9.76 11.26
C GLN A 244 3.17 -9.16 12.50
N PHE A 245 3.98 -8.50 13.34
CA PHE A 245 3.64 -7.91 14.65
C PHE A 245 2.25 -7.25 14.70
N LEU A 246 1.77 -6.72 13.58
CA LEU A 246 0.51 -5.97 13.45
C LEU A 246 -0.76 -6.83 13.39
N THR A 247 -0.69 -8.10 12.98
CA THR A 247 -1.89 -8.84 12.51
C THR A 247 -2.41 -9.94 13.44
N THR A 248 -1.56 -10.50 14.29
CA THR A 248 -1.95 -11.57 15.23
C THR A 248 -2.30 -11.06 16.62
N ARG A 249 -2.18 -9.74 16.86
CA ARG A 249 -2.27 -9.15 18.20
C ARG A 249 -3.42 -8.16 18.31
N PRO A 250 -4.38 -8.42 19.20
CA PRO A 250 -5.63 -7.68 19.27
C PRO A 250 -5.45 -6.23 19.72
N VAL A 251 -4.60 -6.01 20.73
CA VAL A 251 -4.30 -4.68 21.27
C VAL A 251 -3.61 -3.82 20.20
N ILE A 252 -2.73 -4.41 19.39
CA ILE A 252 -2.04 -3.68 18.33
C ILE A 252 -3.01 -3.27 17.23
N VAL A 253 -3.95 -4.13 16.83
CA VAL A 253 -5.00 -3.76 15.85
C VAL A 253 -5.85 -2.60 16.37
N ALA A 254 -6.25 -2.64 17.64
CA ALA A 254 -7.00 -1.53 18.26
C ALA A 254 -6.19 -0.23 18.28
N LEU A 255 -4.91 -0.29 18.65
CA LEU A 255 -4.03 0.88 18.64
C LEU A 255 -3.81 1.43 17.23
N VAL A 256 -3.68 0.57 16.22
CA VAL A 256 -3.57 1.00 14.82
C VAL A 256 -4.86 1.66 14.34
N GLN A 257 -6.02 1.13 14.73
CA GLN A 257 -7.32 1.71 14.37
C GLN A 257 -7.54 3.08 15.03
N ILE A 258 -7.33 3.18 16.35
CA ILE A 258 -7.51 4.41 17.11
C ILE A 258 -6.43 5.42 16.71
N GLY A 259 -5.16 5.02 16.74
CA GLY A 259 -4.04 5.85 16.36
C GLY A 259 -4.12 6.29 14.90
N GLY A 260 -4.51 5.42 13.98
CA GLY A 260 -4.76 5.76 12.58
C GLY A 260 -5.85 6.81 12.42
N THR A 261 -6.95 6.69 13.16
CA THR A 261 -8.04 7.68 13.17
C THR A 261 -7.53 9.04 13.63
N LEU A 262 -6.75 9.08 14.72
CA LEU A 262 -6.15 10.31 15.25
C LEU A 262 -5.10 10.91 14.30
N ILE A 263 -4.30 10.08 13.64
CA ILE A 263 -3.31 10.52 12.65
C ILE A 263 -4.00 11.18 11.47
N PHE A 264 -5.05 10.55 10.91
CA PHE A 264 -5.82 11.15 9.80
C PHE A 264 -6.52 12.45 10.24
N ALA A 265 -7.02 12.50 11.47
CA ALA A 265 -7.63 13.70 12.01
C ALA A 265 -6.60 14.84 12.18
N ALA A 266 -5.41 14.54 12.72
CA ALA A 266 -4.31 15.49 12.86
C ALA A 266 -3.82 15.98 11.50
N LEU A 267 -3.65 15.07 10.53
CA LEU A 267 -3.27 15.42 9.15
C LEU A 267 -4.32 16.34 8.51
N SER A 268 -5.61 16.06 8.71
CA SER A 268 -6.65 16.95 8.21
C SER A 268 -6.67 18.30 8.92
N ALA A 269 -6.41 18.36 10.22
CA ALA A 269 -6.33 19.62 10.96
C ALA A 269 -5.13 20.47 10.52
N ILE A 270 -3.97 19.85 10.33
CA ILE A 270 -2.78 20.50 9.76
C ILE A 270 -3.10 20.99 8.35
N MET A 271 -3.77 20.17 7.54
CA MET A 271 -4.14 20.56 6.19
C MET A 271 -5.09 21.77 6.20
N LEU A 272 -6.10 21.77 7.06
CA LEU A 272 -7.03 22.90 7.19
C LEU A 272 -6.30 24.18 7.61
N LEU A 273 -5.36 24.05 8.56
CA LEU A 273 -4.54 25.17 9.03
C LEU A 273 -3.65 25.74 7.92
N VAL A 274 -3.04 24.88 7.09
CA VAL A 274 -2.15 25.30 6.00
C VAL A 274 -2.93 25.88 4.81
N MET A 275 -4.13 25.36 4.51
CA MET A 275 -4.94 25.79 3.36
C MET A 275 -5.83 26.98 3.67
N ASP A 276 -6.58 26.91 4.76
CA ASP A 276 -7.66 27.84 5.09
C ASP A 276 -7.27 28.79 6.24
N GLY A 277 -6.07 28.63 6.81
CA GLY A 277 -5.52 29.52 7.84
C GLY A 277 -6.16 29.37 9.23
N HIS A 278 -7.03 28.38 9.41
CA HIS A 278 -7.74 28.16 10.67
C HIS A 278 -7.76 26.68 11.06
N LEU A 279 -7.91 26.41 12.35
CA LEU A 279 -8.13 25.07 12.87
C LEU A 279 -9.61 24.66 12.69
N PRO A 280 -9.91 23.36 12.56
CA PRO A 280 -11.29 22.89 12.56
C PRO A 280 -11.96 23.17 13.91
N THR A 281 -13.22 23.61 13.88
CA THR A 281 -14.04 23.70 15.10
C THR A 281 -14.24 22.29 15.68
N ILE A 282 -14.54 22.22 16.99
CA ILE A 282 -14.79 20.95 17.68
C ILE A 282 -15.93 20.17 17.01
N ASP A 283 -16.97 20.87 16.54
CA ASP A 283 -18.10 20.26 15.84
C ASP A 283 -17.70 19.74 14.45
N ALA A 284 -16.91 20.50 13.69
CA ALA A 284 -16.39 20.05 12.40
C ALA A 284 -15.48 18.82 12.54
N PHE A 285 -14.65 18.81 13.59
CA PHE A 285 -13.82 17.67 13.95
C PHE A 285 -14.69 16.45 14.29
N ARG A 286 -15.68 16.61 15.16
CA ARG A 286 -16.62 15.57 15.59
C ARG A 286 -17.37 14.93 14.41
N HIS A 287 -17.87 15.74 13.48
CA HIS A 287 -18.56 15.25 12.28
C HIS A 287 -17.63 14.54 11.29
N SER A 288 -16.33 14.86 11.29
CA SER A 288 -15.35 14.27 10.36
C SER A 288 -14.73 12.96 10.87
N LEU A 289 -14.79 12.69 12.18
CA LEU A 289 -14.22 11.48 12.80
C LEU A 289 -14.66 10.16 12.13
N PRO A 290 -15.93 9.95 11.73
CA PRO A 290 -16.32 8.73 11.00
C PRO A 290 -15.61 8.58 9.66
N GLY A 291 -15.25 9.69 9.00
CA GLY A 291 -14.43 9.70 7.80
C GLY A 291 -13.02 9.16 8.06
N TYR A 292 -12.36 9.67 9.09
CA TYR A 292 -11.00 9.25 9.47
C TYR A 292 -10.96 7.80 9.98
N ALA A 293 -11.98 7.37 10.71
CA ALA A 293 -12.09 5.99 11.18
C ALA A 293 -12.21 5.02 10.00
N ARG A 294 -12.96 5.37 8.94
CA ARG A 294 -13.01 4.57 7.70
C ARG A 294 -11.67 4.47 7.01
N GLN A 295 -10.90 5.56 6.95
CA GLN A 295 -9.54 5.55 6.38
C GLN A 295 -8.58 4.68 7.23
N ALA A 296 -8.69 4.72 8.56
CA ALA A 296 -7.92 3.86 9.45
C ALA A 296 -8.23 2.37 9.23
N THR A 297 -9.50 2.03 9.00
CA THR A 297 -9.93 0.68 8.64
C THR A 297 -9.25 0.15 7.38
N LEU A 298 -8.92 1.03 6.40
CA LEU A 298 -8.16 0.64 5.21
C LEU A 298 -6.72 0.24 5.55
N LEU A 299 -6.07 0.96 6.46
CA LEU A 299 -4.71 0.62 6.89
C LEU A 299 -4.68 -0.76 7.55
N VAL A 300 -5.69 -1.07 8.36
CA VAL A 300 -5.86 -2.39 8.95
C VAL A 300 -6.08 -3.46 7.87
N ALA A 301 -6.97 -3.22 6.91
CA ALA A 301 -7.22 -4.15 5.80
C ALA A 301 -5.95 -4.42 4.96
N LEU A 302 -5.20 -3.37 4.60
CA LEU A 302 -3.94 -3.48 3.86
C LEU A 302 -2.90 -4.29 4.63
N GLY A 303 -2.81 -4.10 5.96
CA GLY A 303 -1.91 -4.88 6.82
C GLY A 303 -2.27 -6.37 6.84
N LEU A 304 -3.56 -6.69 6.95
CA LEU A 304 -4.04 -8.07 7.00
C LEU A 304 -3.84 -8.82 5.67
N CYS A 305 -4.05 -8.15 4.53
CA CYS A 305 -3.89 -8.76 3.20
C CYS A 305 -2.46 -9.23 2.87
N GLN A 306 -1.43 -8.76 3.60
CA GLN A 306 -0.03 -9.10 3.31
C GLN A 306 0.38 -10.51 3.74
N LYS A 307 -0.43 -11.22 4.55
CA LYS A 307 -0.05 -12.50 5.16
C LYS A 307 0.17 -13.63 4.14
N PHE A 308 -0.60 -13.66 3.05
CA PHE A 308 -0.47 -14.65 1.97
C PHE A 308 0.54 -14.28 0.88
N GLN A 309 1.14 -13.08 0.96
CA GLN A 309 2.08 -12.57 -0.03
C GLN A 309 3.54 -12.98 0.26
N LYS A 310 3.85 -13.46 1.46
CA LYS A 310 5.19 -13.93 1.86
C LYS A 310 5.16 -15.42 2.16
N ARG A 311 5.83 -16.22 1.32
CA ARG A 311 5.77 -17.70 1.38
C ARG A 311 7.13 -18.37 1.47
N THR A 312 8.18 -17.59 1.61
CA THR A 312 9.58 -18.02 1.68
C THR A 312 9.77 -19.21 2.63
N ASP A 313 9.06 -19.18 3.76
CA ASP A 313 9.29 -20.11 4.86
C ASP A 313 8.33 -21.31 4.83
N TRP A 314 7.30 -21.30 3.97
CA TRP A 314 6.25 -22.33 3.99
C TRP A 314 6.74 -23.75 3.68
N PRO A 315 7.63 -23.97 2.69
CA PRO A 315 8.17 -25.31 2.42
C PRO A 315 8.92 -25.88 3.64
N PHE A 316 9.72 -25.04 4.31
CA PHE A 316 10.45 -25.43 5.51
C PHE A 316 9.51 -25.73 6.68
N LEU A 317 8.48 -24.91 6.88
CA LEU A 317 7.50 -25.13 7.93
C LEU A 317 6.69 -26.41 7.72
N VAL A 318 6.36 -26.76 6.48
CA VAL A 318 5.68 -28.03 6.21
C VAL A 318 6.60 -29.23 6.40
N ALA A 319 7.88 -29.13 6.04
CA ALA A 319 8.84 -30.20 6.23
C ALA A 319 9.22 -30.43 7.71
N LEU A 320 9.26 -29.36 8.51
CA LEU A 320 9.75 -29.40 9.90
C LEU A 320 8.63 -29.52 10.96
N CYS A 321 7.40 -29.12 10.65
CA CYS A 321 6.30 -29.12 11.61
C CYS A 321 5.35 -30.33 11.42
N PRO A 322 4.60 -30.72 12.47
CA PRO A 322 3.80 -31.95 12.50
C PRO A 322 2.47 -31.81 11.75
N PHE A 323 2.47 -31.24 10.54
CA PHE A 323 1.26 -31.08 9.74
C PHE A 323 0.98 -32.28 8.83
N GLY A 324 2.00 -33.09 8.53
CA GLY A 324 1.92 -34.32 7.72
C GLY A 324 1.66 -34.07 6.22
N ASP A 325 0.71 -33.21 5.88
CA ASP A 325 0.30 -32.90 4.51
C ASP A 325 0.19 -31.38 4.28
N LYS A 326 0.47 -30.95 3.03
CA LYS A 326 0.33 -29.57 2.55
C LYS A 326 -1.09 -29.05 2.72
N ALA A 327 -2.11 -29.89 2.49
CA ALA A 327 -3.51 -29.50 2.64
C ALA A 327 -3.87 -29.20 4.11
N ALA A 328 -3.35 -29.98 5.05
CA ALA A 328 -3.58 -29.76 6.48
C ALA A 328 -2.90 -28.47 6.97
N PHE A 329 -1.66 -28.22 6.54
CA PHE A 329 -0.94 -26.98 6.85
C PHE A 329 -1.67 -25.74 6.33
N THR A 330 -2.07 -25.75 5.06
CA THR A 330 -2.77 -24.61 4.44
C THR A 330 -4.13 -24.35 5.08
N ARG A 331 -4.86 -25.40 5.49
CA ARG A 331 -6.11 -25.27 6.25
C ARG A 331 -5.89 -24.57 7.59
N LYS A 332 -4.83 -24.93 8.33
CA LYS A 332 -4.46 -24.27 9.59
C LYS A 332 -4.01 -22.82 9.39
N LEU A 333 -3.26 -22.55 8.33
CA LEU A 333 -2.81 -21.20 7.97
C LEU A 333 -3.98 -20.30 7.60
N LEU A 334 -4.94 -20.82 6.83
CA LEU A 334 -6.17 -20.11 6.47
C LEU A 334 -7.10 -19.92 7.67
N GLN A 335 -7.20 -20.92 8.56
CA GLN A 335 -7.92 -20.79 9.84
C GLN A 335 -7.31 -19.67 10.69
N LEU A 336 -5.97 -19.62 10.81
CA LEU A 336 -5.29 -18.54 11.53
C LEU A 336 -5.60 -17.18 10.90
N HIS A 337 -5.52 -17.07 9.57
CA HIS A 337 -5.81 -15.83 8.84
C HIS A 337 -7.25 -15.36 9.04
N LEU A 338 -8.21 -16.27 8.90
CA LEU A 338 -9.63 -15.98 9.08
C LEU A 338 -9.92 -15.52 10.50
N MET A 339 -9.41 -16.22 11.51
CA MET A 339 -9.61 -15.84 12.91
C MET A 339 -9.00 -14.48 13.22
N THR A 340 -7.82 -14.16 12.68
CA THR A 340 -7.23 -12.82 12.80
C THR A 340 -8.06 -11.76 12.08
N ALA A 341 -8.62 -12.08 10.92
CA ALA A 341 -9.46 -11.16 10.16
C ALA A 341 -10.79 -10.88 10.88
N VAL A 342 -11.45 -11.91 11.42
CA VAL A 342 -12.69 -11.78 12.20
C VAL A 342 -12.46 -10.92 13.44
N PHE A 343 -11.36 -11.17 14.15
CA PHE A 343 -11.01 -10.35 15.31
C PHE A 343 -10.80 -8.88 14.92
N ALA A 344 -9.97 -8.63 13.89
CA ALA A 344 -9.66 -7.27 13.45
C ALA A 344 -10.90 -6.56 12.88
N GLY A 345 -11.74 -7.28 12.13
CA GLY A 345 -13.03 -6.79 11.64
C GLY A 345 -13.98 -6.43 12.77
N GLY A 346 -14.03 -7.23 13.84
CA GLY A 346 -14.80 -6.91 15.05
C GLY A 346 -14.32 -5.61 15.71
N VAL A 347 -13.01 -5.47 15.95
CA VAL A 347 -12.44 -4.25 16.56
C VAL A 347 -12.65 -3.02 15.69
N SER A 348 -12.31 -3.09 14.40
CA SER A 348 -12.48 -1.97 13.47
C SER A 348 -13.96 -1.62 13.28
N GLY A 349 -14.85 -2.61 13.21
CA GLY A 349 -16.29 -2.42 13.08
C GLY A 349 -16.93 -1.78 14.32
N LEU A 350 -16.55 -2.23 15.52
CA LEU A 350 -17.00 -1.63 16.78
C LEU A 350 -16.52 -0.17 16.89
N TRP A 351 -15.25 0.10 16.58
CA TRP A 351 -14.71 1.46 16.59
C TRP A 351 -15.43 2.37 15.59
N LEU A 352 -15.67 1.89 14.36
CA LEU A 352 -16.46 2.60 13.36
C LEU A 352 -17.86 2.95 13.86
N GLY A 353 -18.53 2.00 14.51
CA GLY A 353 -19.86 2.21 15.11
C GLY A 353 -19.83 3.26 16.22
N LEU A 354 -18.90 3.17 17.17
CA LEU A 354 -18.76 4.12 18.27
C LEU A 354 -18.46 5.54 17.79
N VAL A 355 -17.54 5.68 16.85
CA VAL A 355 -17.18 6.98 16.28
C VAL A 355 -18.34 7.56 15.44
N SER A 356 -19.10 6.71 14.75
CA SER A 356 -20.29 7.15 14.00
C SER A 356 -21.42 7.59 14.92
N TRP A 357 -21.63 6.90 16.04
CA TRP A 357 -22.57 7.31 17.09
C TRP A 357 -22.18 8.68 17.65
N TYR A 358 -20.91 8.84 18.03
CA TYR A 358 -20.39 10.10 18.52
C TYR A 358 -20.52 11.21 17.49
N GLY A 359 -20.18 10.97 16.22
CA GLY A 359 -20.12 12.00 15.18
C GLY A 359 -21.43 12.37 14.49
N LYS A 360 -22.45 11.49 14.48
CA LYS A 360 -23.69 11.69 13.71
C LYS A 360 -24.98 11.80 14.54
N ASN A 361 -24.90 11.68 15.87
CA ASN A 361 -26.09 11.68 16.76
C ASN A 361 -27.16 10.64 16.35
N LEU A 362 -26.76 9.52 15.74
CA LEU A 362 -27.66 8.42 15.39
C LEU A 362 -27.88 7.49 16.59
N PRO A 363 -28.93 6.65 16.61
CA PRO A 363 -29.11 5.67 17.68
C PRO A 363 -27.91 4.72 17.80
N LEU A 364 -27.40 4.52 19.02
CA LEU A 364 -26.21 3.69 19.28
C LEU A 364 -26.35 2.28 18.66
N PHE A 365 -27.50 1.65 18.83
CA PHE A 365 -27.78 0.32 18.28
C PHE A 365 -27.65 0.29 16.74
N HIS A 366 -28.15 1.32 16.06
CA HIS A 366 -28.02 1.44 14.60
C HIS A 366 -26.55 1.58 14.18
N CYS A 367 -25.78 2.40 14.88
CA CYS A 367 -24.35 2.58 14.56
C CYS A 367 -23.54 1.32 14.82
N LEU A 368 -23.80 0.60 15.92
CA LEU A 368 -23.08 -0.64 16.25
C LEU A 368 -23.41 -1.77 15.26
N THR A 369 -24.68 -1.96 14.91
CA THR A 369 -25.09 -3.01 13.96
C THR A 369 -24.45 -2.82 12.59
N TRP A 370 -24.54 -1.61 12.03
CA TRP A 370 -23.93 -1.34 10.72
C TRP A 370 -22.39 -1.21 10.79
N GLY A 371 -21.83 -0.80 11.93
CA GLY A 371 -20.38 -0.84 12.18
C GLY A 371 -19.84 -2.27 12.15
N LEU A 372 -20.53 -3.21 12.81
CA LEU A 372 -20.20 -4.63 12.74
C LEU A 372 -20.40 -5.23 11.35
N ALA A 373 -21.44 -4.81 10.62
CA ALA A 373 -21.62 -5.21 9.21
C ALA A 373 -20.44 -4.76 8.33
N ALA A 374 -19.92 -3.54 8.54
CA ALA A 374 -18.68 -3.08 7.92
C ALA A 374 -17.45 -3.91 8.34
N GLY A 375 -17.41 -4.36 9.60
CA GLY A 375 -16.42 -5.32 10.09
C GLY A 375 -16.45 -6.66 9.34
N ILE A 376 -17.64 -7.22 9.10
CA ILE A 376 -17.83 -8.47 8.33
C ILE A 376 -17.33 -8.31 6.89
N LEU A 377 -17.59 -7.16 6.26
CA LEU A 377 -17.05 -6.86 4.94
C LEU A 377 -15.53 -6.79 4.93
N LEU A 378 -14.93 -6.20 5.97
CA LEU A 378 -13.47 -6.20 6.12
C LEU A 378 -12.93 -7.64 6.16
N VAL A 379 -13.59 -8.57 6.86
CA VAL A 379 -13.22 -10.00 6.82
C VAL A 379 -13.25 -10.54 5.38
N GLY A 380 -14.32 -10.27 4.63
CA GLY A 380 -14.46 -10.71 3.24
C GLY A 380 -13.33 -10.21 2.33
N THR A 381 -13.00 -8.93 2.43
CA THR A 381 -11.98 -8.31 1.59
C THR A 381 -10.56 -8.73 1.94
N VAL A 382 -10.29 -9.04 3.20
CA VAL A 382 -9.02 -9.62 3.65
C VAL A 382 -8.81 -11.03 3.06
N CYS A 383 -9.88 -11.68 2.63
CA CYS A 383 -9.83 -12.97 1.93
C CYS A 383 -9.75 -12.84 0.39
N VAL A 384 -10.04 -11.68 -0.21
CA VAL A 384 -9.99 -11.47 -1.68
C VAL A 384 -8.66 -11.88 -2.32
N PRO A 385 -7.48 -11.64 -1.72
CA PRO A 385 -6.21 -12.12 -2.27
C PRO A 385 -6.12 -13.65 -2.41
N CYS A 386 -6.98 -14.41 -1.71
CA CYS A 386 -7.07 -15.87 -1.86
C CYS A 386 -7.59 -16.30 -3.24
N LEU A 387 -8.32 -15.44 -3.96
CA LEU A 387 -8.76 -15.71 -5.33
C LEU A 387 -7.59 -15.93 -6.28
N GLY A 388 -6.50 -15.18 -6.10
CA GLY A 388 -5.26 -15.36 -6.86
C GLY A 388 -4.61 -16.73 -6.60
N LEU A 389 -4.90 -17.36 -5.46
CA LEU A 389 -4.37 -18.66 -5.08
C LEU A 389 -5.12 -19.83 -5.71
N LEU A 390 -6.28 -19.59 -6.32
CA LEU A 390 -7.09 -20.66 -6.92
C LEU A 390 -6.46 -21.23 -8.20
N SER A 391 -5.56 -20.47 -8.84
CA SER A 391 -4.87 -20.89 -10.06
C SER A 391 -3.38 -20.57 -9.99
N ALA A 392 -2.53 -21.51 -10.38
CA ALA A 392 -1.09 -21.30 -10.49
C ALA A 392 -0.72 -20.16 -11.44
N ARG A 393 -1.57 -19.87 -12.44
CA ARG A 393 -1.36 -18.76 -13.38
C ARG A 393 -1.64 -17.40 -12.74
N LEU A 394 -2.63 -17.34 -11.85
CA LEU A 394 -3.05 -16.12 -11.14
C LEU A 394 -2.26 -15.87 -9.86
N ASN A 395 -1.59 -16.89 -9.34
CA ASN A 395 -0.78 -16.81 -8.13
C ASN A 395 0.55 -16.07 -8.39
N ARG A 396 0.44 -14.77 -8.71
CA ARG A 396 1.54 -13.87 -9.01
C ARG A 396 1.47 -12.66 -8.06
N PRO A 397 2.61 -12.11 -7.60
CA PRO A 397 2.62 -10.94 -6.72
C PRO A 397 1.83 -9.76 -7.26
N ALA A 398 1.90 -9.51 -8.57
CA ALA A 398 1.18 -8.43 -9.25
C ALA A 398 -0.34 -8.59 -9.18
N VAL A 399 -0.85 -9.78 -9.51
CA VAL A 399 -2.28 -10.09 -9.46
C VAL A 399 -2.79 -10.00 -8.01
N ASN A 400 -2.02 -10.53 -7.05
CA ASN A 400 -2.38 -10.45 -5.64
C ASN A 400 -2.42 -9.00 -5.13
N MET A 401 -1.55 -8.11 -5.60
CA MET A 401 -1.60 -6.70 -5.24
C MET A 401 -2.82 -5.99 -5.81
N VAL A 402 -3.20 -6.27 -7.06
CA VAL A 402 -4.43 -5.73 -7.66
C VAL A 402 -5.67 -6.25 -6.93
N LEU A 403 -5.72 -7.53 -6.59
CA LEU A 403 -6.78 -8.12 -5.77
C LEU A 403 -6.86 -7.48 -4.37
N THR A 404 -5.71 -7.22 -3.73
CA THR A 404 -5.67 -6.51 -2.45
C THR A 404 -6.22 -5.09 -2.57
N ILE A 405 -5.76 -4.31 -3.56
CA ILE A 405 -6.16 -2.90 -3.72
C ILE A 405 -7.64 -2.81 -4.08
N SER A 406 -8.11 -3.62 -5.03
CA SER A 406 -9.54 -3.70 -5.38
C SER A 406 -10.39 -4.11 -4.19
N GLY A 407 -9.99 -5.13 -3.43
CA GLY A 407 -10.65 -5.52 -2.18
C GLY A 407 -10.76 -4.36 -1.19
N VAL A 408 -9.66 -3.63 -0.97
CA VAL A 408 -9.63 -2.47 -0.05
C VAL A 408 -10.53 -1.32 -0.54
N VAL A 409 -10.55 -1.03 -1.85
CA VAL A 409 -11.45 -0.02 -2.43
C VAL A 409 -12.91 -0.45 -2.27
N ILE A 410 -13.23 -1.73 -2.47
CA ILE A 410 -14.57 -2.28 -2.25
C ILE A 410 -14.98 -2.11 -0.78
N VAL A 411 -14.10 -2.39 0.20
CA VAL A 411 -14.40 -2.09 1.63
C VAL A 411 -14.72 -0.63 1.81
N LEU A 412 -13.90 0.27 1.25
CA LEU A 412 -14.09 1.70 1.45
C LEU A 412 -15.48 2.15 0.96
N GLN A 413 -15.85 1.71 -0.24
CA GLN A 413 -17.12 2.05 -0.88
C GLN A 413 -18.31 1.34 -0.23
N ALA A 414 -18.13 0.13 0.26
CA ALA A 414 -19.18 -0.57 0.99
C ALA A 414 -19.39 0.03 2.39
N CYS A 415 -18.32 0.43 3.07
CA CYS A 415 -18.38 1.14 4.35
C CYS A 415 -19.02 2.53 4.20
N THR A 416 -18.78 3.26 3.10
CA THR A 416 -19.47 4.52 2.81
C THR A 416 -20.96 4.26 2.56
N ALA A 417 -21.32 3.29 1.70
CA ALA A 417 -22.70 2.93 1.41
C ALA A 417 -23.48 2.49 2.66
N LEU A 418 -22.89 1.65 3.53
CA LEU A 418 -23.55 1.18 4.75
C LEU A 418 -23.77 2.27 5.80
N MET A 419 -22.82 3.21 5.93
CA MET A 419 -22.78 4.21 7.02
C MET A 419 -23.35 5.58 6.65
N ILE A 420 -23.46 5.91 5.36
CA ILE A 420 -23.87 7.24 4.88
C ILE A 420 -25.18 7.15 4.10
N GLU A 421 -25.34 6.18 3.22
CA GLU A 421 -26.51 6.07 2.34
C GLU A 421 -27.56 5.14 2.96
N SER A 422 -28.49 5.70 3.73
CA SER A 422 -29.56 4.95 4.38
C SER A 422 -30.69 4.51 3.44
N ALA A 423 -30.70 5.02 2.19
CA ALA A 423 -31.81 4.87 1.26
C ALA A 423 -31.92 3.48 0.59
N PHE A 424 -30.84 2.69 0.57
CA PHE A 424 -30.80 1.44 -0.19
C PHE A 424 -31.05 0.21 0.68
N TRP A 425 -32.11 -0.55 0.38
CA TRP A 425 -32.48 -1.76 1.12
C TRP A 425 -31.48 -2.92 0.91
N TRP A 426 -30.87 -3.01 -0.28
CA TRP A 426 -29.94 -4.08 -0.65
C TRP A 426 -28.59 -4.03 0.10
N ARG A 427 -28.30 -2.93 0.82
CA ARG A 427 -27.04 -2.78 1.57
C ARG A 427 -26.82 -3.90 2.60
N GLY A 428 -27.90 -4.44 3.16
CA GLY A 428 -27.83 -5.59 4.08
C GLY A 428 -27.35 -6.90 3.44
N LEU A 429 -27.42 -7.01 2.11
CA LEU A 429 -26.95 -8.18 1.37
C LEU A 429 -25.42 -8.21 1.25
N LEU A 430 -24.75 -7.05 1.35
CA LEU A 430 -23.29 -6.96 1.25
C LEU A 430 -22.54 -7.80 2.30
N PRO A 431 -22.79 -7.66 3.62
CA PRO A 431 -22.13 -8.49 4.63
C PRO A 431 -22.48 -9.98 4.48
N LEU A 432 -23.71 -10.31 4.08
CA LEU A 432 -24.12 -11.69 3.81
C LEU A 432 -23.33 -12.29 2.65
N GLY A 433 -23.20 -11.55 1.54
CA GLY A 433 -22.39 -11.94 0.40
C GLY A 433 -20.93 -12.16 0.78
N ALA A 434 -20.36 -11.31 1.63
CA ALA A 434 -18.99 -11.49 2.13
C ALA A 434 -18.82 -12.79 2.93
N ILE A 435 -19.80 -13.15 3.78
CA ILE A 435 -19.77 -14.42 4.53
C ILE A 435 -19.77 -15.61 3.57
N VAL A 436 -20.64 -15.59 2.55
CA VAL A 436 -20.71 -16.66 1.54
C VAL A 436 -19.39 -16.80 0.79
N VAL A 437 -18.82 -15.69 0.32
CA VAL A 437 -17.53 -15.69 -0.40
C VAL A 437 -16.41 -16.23 0.49
N VAL A 438 -16.35 -15.81 1.75
CA VAL A 438 -15.35 -16.30 2.72
C VAL A 438 -15.49 -17.79 2.96
N ALA A 439 -16.73 -18.29 3.13
CA ALA A 439 -16.98 -19.72 3.32
C ALA A 439 -16.52 -20.54 2.11
N LEU A 440 -16.84 -20.09 0.89
CA LEU A 440 -16.37 -20.73 -0.34
C LEU A 440 -14.84 -20.73 -0.45
N LEU A 441 -14.20 -19.59 -0.18
CA LEU A 441 -12.73 -19.49 -0.19
C LEU A 441 -12.10 -20.39 0.88
N TYR A 442 -12.71 -20.51 2.06
CA TYR A 442 -12.23 -21.40 3.12
C TYR A 442 -12.20 -22.86 2.69
N ILE A 443 -13.21 -23.30 1.93
CA ILE A 443 -13.32 -24.68 1.45
C ILE A 443 -12.35 -24.94 0.29
N ILE A 444 -12.28 -24.03 -0.69
CA ILE A 444 -11.58 -24.29 -1.96
C ILE A 444 -10.07 -24.02 -1.85
N THR A 445 -9.68 -22.93 -1.17
CA THR A 445 -8.28 -22.43 -1.17
C THR A 445 -7.27 -23.46 -0.66
N PRO A 446 -7.50 -24.22 0.43
CA PRO A 446 -6.54 -25.20 0.93
C PRO A 446 -6.19 -26.28 -0.10
N HIS A 447 -7.19 -26.79 -0.82
CA HIS A 447 -6.99 -27.81 -1.85
C HIS A 447 -6.29 -27.24 -3.09
N ALA A 448 -6.69 -26.05 -3.53
CA ALA A 448 -6.05 -25.38 -4.67
C ALA A 448 -4.57 -25.06 -4.38
N LEU A 449 -4.28 -24.60 -3.17
CA LEU A 449 -2.93 -24.22 -2.74
C LEU A 449 -2.02 -25.43 -2.49
N ALA A 450 -2.57 -26.55 -1.98
CA ALA A 450 -1.82 -27.78 -1.78
C ALA A 450 -1.36 -28.43 -3.10
N ARG A 451 -2.13 -28.24 -4.17
CA ARG A 451 -1.80 -28.72 -5.54
C ARG A 451 -0.73 -27.87 -6.23
N GLN A 452 -0.37 -26.71 -5.67
CA GLN A 452 0.63 -25.83 -6.26
C GLN A 452 2.02 -26.14 -5.73
N ASP A 453 3.01 -26.02 -6.60
CA ASP A 453 4.40 -25.98 -6.19
C ASP A 453 4.66 -24.67 -5.45
N TRP A 454 5.26 -24.78 -4.26
CA TRP A 454 5.63 -23.61 -3.48
C TRP A 454 7.08 -23.29 -3.80
N PRO A 455 7.36 -22.23 -4.57
CA PRO A 455 8.72 -21.88 -4.91
C PRO A 455 9.49 -21.48 -3.64
N LEU A 456 10.74 -21.91 -3.56
CA LEU A 456 11.72 -21.30 -2.66
C LEU A 456 11.97 -19.87 -3.17
N GLU A 457 11.19 -18.91 -2.67
CA GLU A 457 11.43 -17.50 -2.97
C GLU A 457 12.75 -17.07 -2.30
N PRO A 458 13.67 -16.40 -3.02
CA PRO A 458 14.85 -15.84 -2.38
C PRO A 458 14.44 -14.84 -1.29
N PRO A 459 15.19 -14.74 -0.17
CA PRO A 459 14.86 -13.86 0.93
C PRO A 459 14.69 -12.42 0.43
N ARG A 460 13.54 -11.80 0.72
CA ARG A 460 13.13 -10.49 0.21
C ARG A 460 13.42 -9.31 1.12
#